data_AF-A0A2E8D2J0-F1
#
_entry.id   AF-A0A2E8D2J0-F1
#
_cell.length_a   1.000
_cell.length_b   1.000
_cell.length_c   1.000
_cell.angle_alpha   90.00
_cell.angle_beta   90.00
_cell.angle_gamma   90.00
#
_symmetry.space_group_name_H-M   'P 1'
#
loop_
_entity.id
_entity.type
_entity.pdbx_description
1 polymer ?
#
loop_
_entity_poly.entity_id
_entity_poly.type
_entity_poly.pdbx_seq_one_letter_code
_entity_poly.pdbx_strand_id
1 'polypeptide(L)'
;MVARKIGNHHKPSGYIQRIKDDYGISEAGALNANYIVLRLPLNVRSVFLEWLERTQPIHKDRVLSRIRSARDGELSDSRYGRRMRGEGEMAEQIGRTFKAFAKKYGLDRKLPPLDFSAFRPPRASSGQMNLF
;
A
#
# COMPACT_ATOMS: atom_id res chain seq x y z
N MET A 1 6.67 -1.85 3.62
CA MET A 1 7.54 -2.76 2.84
C MET A 1 8.76 -3.08 3.70
N VAL A 2 8.92 -4.34 4.12
CA VAL A 2 10.10 -4.77 4.89
C VAL A 2 11.14 -5.29 3.90
N ALA A 3 12.25 -4.57 3.77
CA ALA A 3 13.49 -5.07 3.19
C ALA A 3 14.54 -4.95 4.30
N ARG A 4 15.09 -6.09 4.75
CA ARG A 4 16.12 -6.15 5.77
C ARG A 4 17.49 -6.09 5.06
N LYS A 5 18.24 -5.01 5.27
CA LYS A 5 19.69 -4.94 5.03
C LYS A 5 20.35 -4.43 6.30
N ILE A 6 21.35 -5.17 6.76
CA ILE A 6 22.13 -4.97 7.99
C ILE A 6 23.22 -3.94 7.67
N GLY A 7 23.32 -2.86 8.45
CA GLY A 7 24.32 -1.79 8.27
C GLY A 7 23.94 -0.50 9.00
N ASN A 8 24.73 -0.15 10.02
CA ASN A 8 24.47 0.91 11.00
C ASN A 8 24.53 2.35 10.42
N HIS A 9 23.43 3.07 10.68
CA HIS A 9 23.30 4.47 11.13
C HIS A 9 24.16 5.60 10.53
N HIS A 10 23.54 6.33 9.59
CA HIS A 10 23.23 7.77 9.78
C HIS A 10 22.03 8.14 8.88
N LYS A 11 20.86 8.45 9.47
CA LYS A 11 19.64 8.81 8.71
C LYS A 11 19.47 10.33 8.65
N PRO A 12 19.48 10.96 7.46
CA PRO A 12 18.83 12.24 7.29
C PRO A 12 17.32 12.06 7.13
N SER A 13 16.57 12.86 7.89
CA SER A 13 15.12 13.03 7.78
C SER A 13 14.78 13.69 6.44
N GLY A 14 14.00 13.03 5.59
CA GLY A 14 13.60 13.61 4.32
C GLY A 14 12.85 12.64 3.42
N TYR A 15 11.52 12.60 3.54
CA TYR A 15 10.65 11.82 2.65
C TYR A 15 10.72 12.28 1.18
N ILE A 16 11.27 13.46 0.90
CA ILE A 16 11.34 14.07 -0.43
C ILE A 16 12.61 13.65 -1.20
N GLN A 17 13.71 13.33 -0.51
CA GLN A 17 14.97 12.99 -1.18
C GLN A 17 14.95 11.60 -1.85
N ARG A 18 14.10 10.69 -1.34
CA ARG A 18 13.98 9.31 -1.84
C ARG A 18 13.41 9.19 -3.26
N ILE A 19 12.72 10.22 -3.75
CA ILE A 19 12.14 10.25 -5.11
C ILE A 19 13.23 10.34 -6.20
N LYS A 20 14.47 10.73 -5.85
CA LYS A 20 15.60 10.66 -6.79
C LYS A 20 16.16 9.24 -6.94
N ASP A 21 15.97 8.37 -5.96
CA ASP A 21 16.49 6.99 -5.97
C ASP A 21 15.64 6.04 -6.84
N ASP A 22 14.45 6.46 -7.27
CA ASP A 22 13.52 5.64 -8.07
C ASP A 22 14.06 5.35 -9.49
N TYR A 23 14.98 6.18 -10.01
CA TYR A 23 15.76 5.81 -11.20
C TYR A 23 16.50 4.49 -10.96
N GLY A 24 17.11 4.28 -9.79
CA GLY A 24 17.79 3.03 -9.46
C GLY A 24 16.86 1.81 -9.35
N ILE A 25 15.57 2.01 -9.04
CA ILE A 25 14.62 0.90 -8.87
C ILE A 25 14.13 0.36 -10.22
N SER A 26 13.82 1.24 -11.16
CA SER A 26 13.44 0.83 -12.53
C SER A 26 14.62 0.15 -13.25
N GLU A 27 15.83 0.67 -13.09
CA GLU A 27 17.08 0.09 -13.59
C GLU A 27 17.43 -1.24 -12.91
N ALA A 28 17.03 -1.44 -11.64
CA ALA A 28 17.14 -2.73 -10.95
C ALA A 28 16.10 -3.78 -11.42
N GLY A 29 15.30 -3.47 -12.45
CA GLY A 29 14.38 -4.43 -13.09
C GLY A 29 12.92 -4.33 -12.62
N ALA A 30 12.56 -3.35 -11.79
CA ALA A 30 11.17 -3.15 -11.40
C ALA A 30 10.33 -2.66 -12.59
N LEU A 31 9.32 -3.43 -12.98
CA LEU A 31 8.46 -3.10 -14.12
C LEU A 31 7.33 -2.14 -13.77
N ASN A 32 6.75 -2.28 -12.58
CA ASN A 32 5.63 -1.45 -12.14
C ASN A 32 5.71 -1.05 -10.66
N ALA A 33 4.90 -0.05 -10.31
CA ALA A 33 4.66 0.34 -8.93
C ALA A 33 3.16 0.45 -8.64
N ASN A 34 2.77 0.16 -7.40
CA ASN A 34 1.39 0.28 -6.93
C ASN A 34 1.36 0.95 -5.55
N TYR A 35 0.23 1.57 -5.22
CA TYR A 35 -0.03 2.15 -3.90
C TYR A 35 -1.35 1.64 -3.32
N ILE A 36 -1.46 1.74 -2.00
CA ILE A 36 -2.69 1.45 -1.25
C ILE A 36 -2.91 2.62 -0.29
N VAL A 37 -4.12 3.19 -0.29
CA VAL A 37 -4.54 4.19 0.70
C VAL A 37 -4.61 3.54 2.08
N LEU A 38 -4.18 4.25 3.13
CA LEU A 38 -4.14 3.76 4.51
C LEU A 38 -5.40 2.97 4.87
N ARG A 39 -5.21 1.73 5.33
CA ARG A 39 -6.29 0.80 5.69
C ARG A 39 -6.31 0.64 7.20
N LEU A 40 -7.50 0.73 7.77
CA LEU A 40 -7.76 0.51 9.21
C LEU A 40 -8.76 -0.64 9.38
N PRO A 41 -8.38 -1.90 9.08
CA PRO A 41 -9.30 -3.02 9.21
C PRO A 41 -9.52 -3.39 10.68
N LEU A 42 -10.76 -3.73 11.04
CA LEU A 42 -11.11 -4.31 12.35
C LEU A 42 -10.48 -3.54 13.53
N ASN A 43 -9.80 -4.26 14.42
CA ASN A 43 -9.14 -3.74 15.62
C ASN A 43 -8.00 -2.75 15.32
N VAL A 44 -7.42 -2.77 14.11
CA VAL A 44 -6.35 -1.83 13.73
C VAL A 44 -6.86 -0.39 13.80
N ARG A 45 -8.15 -0.16 13.51
CA ARG A 45 -8.76 1.18 13.66
C ARG A 45 -8.65 1.67 15.10
N SER A 46 -9.07 0.86 16.07
CA SER A 46 -9.08 1.26 17.48
C SER A 46 -7.67 1.52 18.01
N VAL A 47 -6.73 0.62 17.71
CA VAL A 47 -5.32 0.78 18.11
C VAL A 47 -4.70 2.04 17.49
N PHE A 48 -5.00 2.31 16.21
CA PHE A 48 -4.51 3.51 15.54
C PHE A 48 -5.07 4.79 16.18
N LEU A 49 -6.36 4.83 16.51
CA LEU A 49 -6.99 5.98 17.14
C LEU A 49 -6.42 6.26 18.54
N GLU A 50 -6.27 5.22 19.36
CA GLU A 50 -5.67 5.35 20.69
C GLU A 50 -4.22 5.85 20.60
N TRP A 51 -3.44 5.25 19.70
CA TRP A 51 -2.06 5.68 19.46
C TRP A 51 -1.99 7.14 19.01
N LEU A 52 -2.89 7.55 18.11
CA LEU A 52 -2.93 8.92 17.58
C LEU A 52 -3.29 9.94 18.67
N GLU A 53 -4.22 9.59 19.56
CA GLU A 53 -4.56 10.40 20.74
C GLU A 53 -3.35 10.59 21.65
N ARG A 54 -2.64 9.50 21.95
CA ARG A 54 -1.53 9.50 22.91
C ARG A 54 -0.28 10.20 22.39
N THR A 55 -0.02 10.10 21.08
CA THR A 55 1.27 10.52 20.51
C THR A 55 1.20 11.78 19.66
N GLN A 56 0.04 12.10 19.08
CA GLN A 56 -0.15 13.23 18.16
C GLN A 56 -1.51 13.94 18.36
N PRO A 57 -1.89 14.31 19.60
CA PRO A 57 -3.23 14.83 19.90
C PRO A 57 -3.59 16.07 19.09
N ILE A 58 -2.64 17.00 18.92
CA ILE A 58 -2.82 18.26 18.17
C ILE A 58 -3.14 18.01 16.69
N HIS A 59 -2.67 16.90 16.12
CA HIS A 59 -2.86 16.58 14.71
C HIS A 59 -3.97 15.56 14.46
N LYS A 60 -4.53 14.96 15.51
CA LYS A 60 -5.51 13.88 15.43
C LYS A 60 -6.63 14.19 14.46
N ASP A 61 -7.34 15.30 14.68
CA ASP A 61 -8.53 15.63 13.89
C ASP A 61 -8.19 15.92 12.43
N ARG A 62 -7.04 16.55 12.18
CA ARG A 62 -6.55 16.78 10.82
C ARG A 62 -6.21 15.47 10.10
N VAL A 63 -5.57 14.53 10.79
CA VAL A 63 -5.24 13.21 10.24
C VAL A 63 -6.52 12.43 9.93
N LEU A 64 -7.47 12.40 10.87
CA LEU A 64 -8.75 11.71 10.68
C LEU A 64 -9.56 12.34 9.55
N SER A 65 -9.62 13.67 9.49
CA SER A 65 -10.29 14.38 8.40
C SER A 65 -9.72 13.99 7.04
N ARG A 66 -8.39 13.96 6.89
CA ARG A 66 -7.75 13.51 5.63
C ARG A 66 -8.06 12.06 5.28
N ILE A 67 -8.07 11.16 6.25
CA ILE A 67 -8.44 9.76 6.00
C ILE A 67 -9.88 9.69 5.47
N ARG A 68 -10.80 10.41 6.11
CA ARG A 68 -12.21 10.48 5.69
C ARG A 68 -12.37 11.08 4.30
N SER A 69 -11.66 12.15 3.97
CA SER A 69 -11.69 12.76 2.63
C SER A 69 -11.19 11.82 1.52
N ALA A 70 -10.35 10.84 1.83
CA ALA A 70 -9.89 9.82 0.89
C ALA A 70 -10.75 8.54 0.90
N ARG A 71 -11.82 8.50 1.69
CA ARG A 71 -12.66 7.32 1.94
C ARG A 71 -14.14 7.69 2.07
N ASP A 72 -14.58 8.74 1.38
CA ASP A 72 -16.00 9.16 1.35
C ASP A 72 -16.63 9.32 2.75
N GLY A 73 -15.91 9.99 3.67
CA GLY A 73 -16.37 10.22 5.04
C GLY A 73 -16.00 9.13 6.05
N GLU A 74 -15.62 7.94 5.58
CA GLU A 74 -15.31 6.80 6.45
C GLU A 74 -13.83 6.73 6.86
N LEU A 75 -13.54 6.03 7.96
CA LEU A 75 -12.14 5.75 8.35
C LEU A 75 -11.59 4.48 7.68
N SER A 76 -12.47 3.62 7.16
CA SER A 76 -12.10 2.34 6.54
C SER A 76 -13.22 1.83 5.65
N ASP A 77 -12.86 1.14 4.57
CA ASP A 77 -13.81 0.48 3.66
C ASP A 77 -13.36 -0.97 3.43
N SER A 78 -14.29 -1.93 3.53
CA SER A 78 -14.05 -3.36 3.32
C SER A 78 -14.30 -3.80 1.87
N ARG A 79 -15.07 -3.02 1.09
CA ARG A 79 -15.48 -3.35 -0.27
C ARG A 79 -14.26 -3.51 -1.18
N TYR A 80 -14.24 -4.61 -1.94
CA TYR A 80 -13.15 -4.88 -2.88
C TYR A 80 -13.05 -3.76 -3.94
N GLY A 81 -11.84 -3.49 -4.44
CA GLY A 81 -11.55 -2.35 -5.30
C GLY A 81 -11.43 -1.02 -4.53
N ARG A 82 -12.45 -0.64 -3.76
CA ARG A 82 -12.49 0.62 -2.99
C ARG A 82 -11.52 0.64 -1.81
N ARG A 83 -11.41 -0.48 -1.10
CA ARG A 83 -10.51 -0.61 0.07
C ARG A 83 -9.04 -0.27 -0.22
N MET A 84 -8.59 -0.45 -1.46
CA MET A 84 -7.21 -0.21 -1.88
C MET A 84 -6.99 1.20 -2.43
N ARG A 85 -7.89 1.69 -3.29
CA ARG A 85 -7.72 2.98 -3.99
C ARG A 85 -8.27 4.19 -3.23
N GLY A 86 -9.24 3.98 -2.33
CA GLY A 86 -10.01 5.08 -1.76
C GLY A 86 -11.09 5.60 -2.70
N GLU A 87 -11.83 6.58 -2.23
CA GLU A 87 -12.94 7.25 -2.94
C GLU A 87 -12.95 8.74 -2.55
N GLY A 88 -13.38 9.60 -3.48
CA GLY A 88 -13.39 11.06 -3.31
C GLY A 88 -12.16 11.78 -3.87
N GLU A 89 -12.23 13.12 -3.87
CA GLU A 89 -11.24 13.99 -4.53
C GLU A 89 -9.81 13.78 -4.03
N MET A 90 -9.63 13.56 -2.72
CA MET A 90 -8.30 13.33 -2.15
C MET A 90 -7.70 12.02 -2.68
N ALA A 91 -8.50 10.95 -2.78
CA ALA A 91 -8.05 9.67 -3.33
C ALA A 91 -7.67 9.82 -4.82
N GLU A 92 -8.43 10.61 -5.57
CA GLU A 92 -8.11 10.92 -6.96
C GLU A 92 -6.80 11.70 -7.10
N GLN A 93 -6.59 12.74 -6.29
CA GLN A 93 -5.35 13.53 -6.31
C GLN A 93 -4.13 12.67 -6.00
N ILE A 94 -4.23 11.78 -5.01
CA ILE A 94 -3.18 10.78 -4.70
C ILE A 94 -2.93 9.90 -5.92
N GLY A 95 -3.97 9.38 -6.55
CA GLY A 95 -3.87 8.51 -7.71
C GLY A 95 -3.26 9.19 -8.94
N ARG A 96 -3.65 10.42 -9.24
CA ARG A 96 -3.09 11.22 -10.36
C ARG A 96 -1.62 11.51 -10.12
N THR A 97 -1.27 11.95 -8.91
CA THR A 97 0.11 12.21 -8.50
C THR A 97 0.96 10.94 -8.65
N PHE A 98 0.49 9.81 -8.10
CA PHE A 98 1.20 8.55 -8.19
C PHE A 98 1.42 8.10 -9.64
N LYS A 99 0.37 8.15 -10.48
CA LYS A 99 0.48 7.78 -11.90
C LYS A 99 1.48 8.66 -12.66
N ALA A 100 1.49 9.96 -12.40
CA ALA A 100 2.44 10.88 -13.02
C ALA A 100 3.89 10.52 -12.69
N PHE A 101 4.17 10.20 -11.42
CA PHE A 101 5.50 9.76 -11.00
C PHE A 101 5.86 8.37 -11.51
N ALA A 102 4.93 7.40 -11.47
CA ALA A 102 5.17 6.06 -12.00
C ALA A 102 5.56 6.12 -13.49
N LYS A 103 4.84 6.92 -14.29
CA LYS A 103 5.19 7.16 -15.69
C LYS A 103 6.54 7.84 -15.86
N LYS A 104 6.81 8.90 -15.08
CA LYS A 104 8.08 9.63 -15.12
C LYS A 104 9.30 8.72 -14.87
N TYR A 105 9.14 7.70 -14.02
CA TYR A 105 10.21 6.79 -13.62
C TYR A 105 10.14 5.41 -14.28
N GLY A 106 9.33 5.22 -15.32
CA GLY A 106 9.26 3.93 -16.04
C GLY A 106 8.70 2.76 -15.23
N LEU A 107 7.90 3.06 -14.20
CA LEU A 107 7.23 2.12 -13.30
C LEU A 107 5.73 1.96 -13.63
N ASP A 108 5.34 2.23 -14.88
CA ASP A 108 3.99 2.04 -15.41
C ASP A 108 3.93 0.93 -16.48
N ARG A 109 4.96 0.09 -16.57
CA ARG A 109 5.03 -1.01 -17.54
C ARG A 109 4.06 -2.13 -17.16
N LYS A 110 3.55 -2.86 -18.16
CA LYS A 110 2.73 -4.05 -17.94
C LYS A 110 3.59 -5.15 -17.32
N LEU A 111 3.02 -5.87 -16.36
CA LEU A 111 3.63 -7.11 -15.87
C LEU A 111 3.51 -8.20 -16.94
N PRO A 112 4.48 -9.13 -17.03
CA PRO A 112 4.34 -10.32 -17.84
C PRO A 112 3.11 -11.14 -17.38
N PRO A 113 2.52 -11.96 -18.28
CA PRO A 113 1.45 -12.87 -17.89
C PRO A 113 1.90 -13.81 -16.78
N LEU A 114 0.98 -14.20 -15.91
CA LEU A 114 1.25 -15.20 -14.87
C LEU A 114 1.58 -16.53 -15.53
N ASP A 115 2.68 -17.15 -15.11
CA ASP A 115 3.03 -18.51 -15.50
C ASP A 115 2.32 -19.51 -14.57
N PHE A 116 1.39 -20.27 -15.12
CA PHE A 116 0.66 -21.32 -14.42
C PHE A 116 1.18 -22.73 -14.73
N SER A 117 2.31 -22.88 -15.43
CA SER A 117 2.86 -24.19 -15.84
C SER A 117 3.12 -25.13 -14.65
N ALA A 118 3.51 -24.58 -13.50
CA ALA A 118 3.74 -25.33 -12.26
C ALA A 118 2.50 -25.43 -11.35
N PHE A 119 1.39 -24.77 -11.70
CA PHE A 119 0.17 -24.78 -10.89
C PHE A 119 -0.52 -26.14 -10.99
N ARG A 120 -0.66 -26.82 -9.86
CA ARG A 120 -1.42 -28.07 -9.74
C ARG A 120 -2.68 -27.78 -8.93
N PRO A 121 -3.87 -27.71 -9.56
CA PRO A 121 -5.10 -27.55 -8.81
C PRO A 121 -5.26 -28.72 -7.83
N PRO A 122 -5.83 -28.49 -6.63
CA PRO A 122 -6.14 -29.58 -5.71
C PRO A 122 -6.99 -30.63 -6.42
N ARG A 123 -6.60 -31.91 -6.34
CA ARG A 123 -7.35 -32.99 -6.99
C ARG A 123 -8.73 -33.11 -6.34
N ALA A 124 -9.79 -32.97 -7.12
CA ALA A 124 -11.15 -33.31 -6.71
C ALA A 124 -11.34 -34.83 -6.75
N SER A 125 -10.73 -35.54 -5.80
CA SER A 125 -11.05 -36.93 -5.52
C SER A 125 -10.77 -37.18 -4.05
N SER A 126 -11.85 -37.27 -3.25
CA SER A 126 -11.93 -37.33 -1.78
C SER A 126 -11.43 -36.07 -1.05
N GLY A 127 -12.39 -35.28 -0.54
CA GLY A 127 -12.11 -34.13 0.31
C GLY A 127 -11.37 -34.58 1.57
N GLN A 128 -10.17 -34.05 1.77
CA GLN A 128 -9.31 -34.31 2.94
C GLN A 128 -8.86 -35.78 3.10
N MET A 129 -7.53 -36.00 3.12
CA MET A 129 -6.96 -37.24 3.66
C MET A 129 -6.54 -36.98 5.12
N ASN A 130 -6.76 -37.99 5.98
CA ASN A 130 -6.67 -37.95 7.44
C ASN A 130 -5.36 -37.32 7.95
N LEU A 131 -5.48 -36.50 8.99
CA LEU A 131 -4.38 -36.24 9.90
C LEU A 131 -4.24 -37.47 10.81
N PHE A 132 -3.03 -38.02 10.77
CA PHE A 132 -2.53 -39.27 11.36
C PHE A 132 -2.93 -40.54 10.61
#